data_AF-A0A4R7GN10-F1
#
_entry.id   AF-A0A4R7GN10-F1
#
_cell.length_a   1.000
_cell.length_b   1.000
_cell.length_c   1.000
_cell.angle_alpha   90.00
_cell.angle_beta   90.00
_cell.angle_gamma   90.00
#
_symmetry.space_group_name_H-M   'P 1'
#
loop_
_entity.id
_entity.type
_entity.pdbx_description
1 polymer ?
#
loop_
_entity_poly.entity_id
_entity_poly.type
_entity_poly.pdbx_seq_one_letter_code
_entity_poly.pdbx_strand_id
1 'polypeptide(L)'
;MTRAFSGSAQALMMSLLTGQALHWQRAWTPLPFASSVWRSASPVLFHKILEPVWWCCRCPEPAVTVRKNTVYWLAHLVQEPGPAADKLWVDAVRTRYQMQTSQSLPPESDPFLVQVFQDYVALYDLYRRGRIAESDI
;
A
#
# COMPACT_ATOMS: atom_id res chain seq x y z
N MET A 1 10.06 -20.30 -6.24
CA MET A 1 9.41 -19.57 -7.37
C MET A 1 9.37 -18.09 -7.04
N THR A 2 10.24 -17.29 -7.67
CA THR A 2 10.16 -15.82 -7.65
C THR A 2 8.91 -15.41 -8.41
N ARG A 3 7.87 -14.97 -7.69
CA ARG A 3 6.70 -14.33 -8.33
C ARG A 3 7.24 -13.15 -9.14
N ALA A 4 6.91 -13.10 -10.43
CA ALA A 4 7.20 -11.95 -11.25
C ALA A 4 6.60 -10.70 -10.59
N PHE A 5 7.42 -9.65 -10.47
CA PHE A 5 6.98 -8.39 -9.90
C PHE A 5 5.91 -7.78 -10.81
N SER A 6 4.71 -7.51 -10.29
CA SER A 6 3.62 -6.93 -11.09
C SER A 6 4.03 -5.55 -11.62
N GLY A 7 3.54 -5.16 -12.80
CA GLY A 7 3.80 -3.82 -13.34
C GLY A 7 3.29 -2.70 -12.42
N SER A 8 2.20 -2.95 -11.68
CA SER A 8 1.67 -2.04 -10.67
C SER A 8 2.57 -1.94 -9.43
N ALA A 9 3.19 -3.04 -8.98
CA ALA A 9 4.18 -3.02 -7.91
C ALA A 9 5.45 -2.26 -8.31
N GLN A 10 5.94 -2.44 -9.56
CA GLN A 10 7.08 -1.66 -10.07
C GLN A 10 6.77 -0.16 -10.07
N ALA A 11 5.59 0.21 -10.56
CA ALA A 11 5.15 1.60 -10.61
C ALA A 11 4.93 2.21 -9.21
N LEU A 12 4.41 1.42 -8.27
CA LEU A 12 4.30 1.78 -6.87
C LEU A 12 5.69 2.00 -6.24
N MET A 13 6.65 1.10 -6.49
CA MET A 13 8.04 1.26 -6.06
C MET A 13 8.62 2.58 -6.54
N MET A 14 8.51 2.85 -7.84
CA MET A 14 9.03 4.07 -8.45
C MET A 14 8.39 5.31 -7.82
N SER A 15 7.08 5.27 -7.58
CA SER A 15 6.38 6.39 -6.93
C SER A 15 6.88 6.63 -5.51
N LEU A 16 7.09 5.56 -4.74
CA LEU A 16 7.59 5.64 -3.36
C LEU A 16 9.04 6.12 -3.28
N LEU A 17 9.85 5.80 -4.29
CA LEU A 17 11.25 6.25 -4.38
C LEU A 17 11.35 7.72 -4.81
N THR A 18 10.48 8.17 -5.71
CA THR A 18 10.53 9.55 -6.24
C THR A 18 9.62 10.53 -5.49
N GLY A 19 8.75 10.03 -4.62
CA GLY A 19 7.66 10.81 -4.02
C GLY A 19 6.58 11.23 -5.03
N GLN A 20 6.61 10.69 -6.26
CA GLN A 20 5.69 11.09 -7.33
C GLN A 20 4.59 10.05 -7.52
N ALA A 21 3.36 10.36 -7.08
CA ALA A 21 2.18 9.50 -7.25
C ALA A 21 1.88 9.13 -8.72
N LEU A 22 2.38 9.93 -9.68
CA LEU A 22 2.09 9.81 -11.10
C LEU A 22 2.50 8.46 -11.69
N HIS A 23 3.64 7.89 -11.29
CA HIS A 23 4.10 6.61 -11.85
C HIS A 23 3.10 5.50 -11.53
N TRP A 24 2.67 5.43 -10.27
CA TRP A 24 1.68 4.48 -9.79
C TRP A 24 0.34 4.72 -10.46
N GLN A 25 -0.15 5.97 -10.52
CA GLN A 25 -1.41 6.31 -11.19
C GLN A 25 -1.49 5.79 -12.64
N ARG A 26 -0.39 5.88 -13.39
CA ARG A 26 -0.32 5.45 -14.80
C ARG A 26 -0.38 3.93 -14.97
N ALA A 27 0.01 3.15 -13.96
CA ALA A 27 -0.03 1.69 -14.02
C ALA A 27 -1.45 1.11 -14.03
N TRP A 28 -2.46 1.93 -13.72
CA TRP A 28 -3.87 1.52 -13.63
C TRP A 28 -4.71 1.99 -14.82
N THR A 29 -4.05 2.26 -15.95
CA THR A 29 -4.68 2.58 -17.24
C THR A 29 -4.35 1.48 -18.25
N PRO A 30 -5.34 0.83 -18.91
CA PRO A 30 -6.73 1.28 -19.15
C PRO A 30 -7.79 0.73 -18.16
N LEU A 31 -9.06 1.11 -18.37
CA LEU A 31 -10.26 0.75 -17.59
C LEU A 31 -10.25 -0.69 -17.04
N PRO A 32 -10.78 -0.94 -15.83
CA PRO A 32 -11.85 -0.19 -15.16
C PRO A 32 -11.41 0.94 -14.22
N PHE A 33 -10.12 1.07 -13.93
CA PHE A 33 -9.62 2.02 -12.93
C PHE A 33 -9.37 3.43 -13.49
N ALA A 34 -9.62 3.69 -14.77
CA ALA A 34 -9.57 5.05 -15.34
C ALA A 34 -10.77 5.95 -14.96
N SER A 35 -11.60 5.51 -14.00
CA SER A 35 -12.77 6.25 -13.50
C SER A 35 -12.35 7.59 -12.88
N SER A 36 -13.25 8.57 -12.90
CA SER A 36 -13.00 9.88 -12.26
C SER A 36 -12.69 9.74 -10.77
N VAL A 37 -13.32 8.77 -10.10
CA VAL A 37 -13.12 8.42 -8.69
C VAL A 37 -11.68 8.00 -8.41
N TRP A 38 -11.06 7.22 -9.28
CA TRP A 38 -9.65 6.85 -9.11
C TRP A 38 -8.72 8.07 -9.26
N ARG A 39 -8.95 8.88 -10.28
CA ARG A 39 -8.13 10.08 -10.51
C ARG A 39 -8.21 11.06 -9.34
N SER A 40 -9.36 11.16 -8.68
CA SER A 40 -9.52 12.02 -7.50
C SER A 40 -8.98 11.38 -6.21
N ALA A 41 -9.18 10.08 -6.01
CA ALA A 41 -8.75 9.40 -4.77
C ALA A 41 -7.25 9.07 -4.74
N SER A 42 -6.64 8.79 -5.89
CA SER A 42 -5.26 8.30 -5.98
C SER A 42 -4.19 9.21 -5.36
N PRO A 43 -4.19 10.56 -5.54
CA PRO A 43 -3.18 11.39 -4.89
C PRO A 43 -3.29 11.33 -3.36
N VAL A 44 -4.52 11.33 -2.84
CA VAL A 44 -4.79 11.27 -1.40
C VAL A 44 -4.38 9.92 -0.84
N LEU A 45 -4.78 8.83 -1.50
CA LEU A 45 -4.37 7.47 -1.13
C LEU A 45 -2.85 7.37 -1.07
N PHE A 46 -2.16 7.87 -2.08
CA PHE A 46 -0.70 7.83 -2.14
C PHE A 46 -0.06 8.60 -0.98
N HIS A 47 -0.32 9.90 -0.86
CA HIS A 47 0.39 10.76 0.10
C HIS A 47 -0.06 10.60 1.55
N LYS A 48 -1.34 10.25 1.80
CA LYS A 48 -1.88 10.18 3.17
C LYS A 48 -1.89 8.78 3.76
N ILE A 49 -1.72 7.75 2.93
CA ILE A 49 -1.81 6.36 3.36
C ILE A 49 -0.61 5.57 2.89
N LEU A 50 -0.41 5.40 1.59
CA LEU A 50 0.59 4.47 1.06
C LEU A 50 2.01 4.90 1.42
N GLU A 51 2.41 6.12 1.06
CA GLU A 51 3.74 6.64 1.37
C GLU A 51 4.07 6.56 2.88
N PRO A 52 3.19 7.00 3.80
CA PRO A 52 3.37 6.75 5.23
C PRO A 52 3.53 5.27 5.62
N VAL A 53 2.73 4.36 5.05
CA VAL A 53 2.83 2.91 5.31
C VAL A 53 4.21 2.40 4.92
N TRP A 54 4.71 2.79 3.75
CA TRP A 54 6.04 2.40 3.27
C TRP A 54 7.18 2.86 4.19
N TRP A 55 7.08 4.07 4.74
CA TRP A 55 8.04 4.53 5.75
C TRP A 55 7.93 3.72 7.04
N CYS A 56 6.71 3.47 7.54
CA CYS A 56 6.50 2.64 8.74
C CYS A 56 7.02 1.22 8.58
N CYS A 57 6.90 0.60 7.40
CA CYS A 57 7.44 -0.74 7.13
C CYS A 57 8.97 -0.84 7.30
N ARG A 58 9.69 0.29 7.25
CA ARG A 58 11.15 0.38 7.32
C ARG A 58 11.66 0.92 8.65
N CYS A 59 10.77 1.43 9.50
CA CYS A 59 11.12 1.86 10.85
C CYS A 59 11.25 0.65 11.79
N PRO A 60 12.05 0.76 12.87
CA PRO A 60 12.01 -0.21 13.95
C PRO A 60 10.61 -0.28 14.55
N GLU A 61 10.23 -1.46 15.06
CA GLU A 61 8.91 -1.68 15.65
C GLU A 61 8.65 -0.67 16.78
N PRO A 62 7.47 -0.04 16.81
CA PRO A 62 7.14 0.90 17.87
C PRO A 62 7.07 0.14 19.21
N ALA A 63 7.66 0.72 20.26
CA ALA A 63 7.62 0.18 21.62
C ALA A 63 6.21 0.19 22.26
N VAL A 64 5.17 0.54 21.51
CA VAL A 64 3.78 0.68 21.96
C VAL A 64 2.84 -0.19 21.14
N THR A 65 1.78 -0.67 21.79
CA THR A 65 0.71 -1.46 21.18
C THR A 65 0.14 -0.80 19.93
N VAL A 66 0.16 -1.53 18.82
CA VAL A 66 -0.37 -1.11 17.52
C VAL A 66 -1.88 -0.92 17.62
N ARG A 67 -2.35 0.33 17.53
CA ARG A 67 -3.79 0.64 17.46
C ARG A 67 -4.34 0.34 16.07
N LYS A 68 -5.52 -0.28 15.98
CA LYS A 68 -6.21 -0.56 14.71
C LYS A 68 -6.42 0.72 13.89
N ASN A 69 -6.42 0.58 12.56
CA ASN A 69 -6.60 1.66 11.57
C ASN A 69 -5.51 2.75 11.57
N THR A 70 -4.41 2.57 12.29
CA THR A 70 -3.22 3.43 12.19
C THR A 70 -2.36 3.05 10.99
N VAL A 71 -1.46 3.94 10.57
CA VAL A 71 -0.45 3.63 9.54
C VAL A 71 0.45 2.48 9.97
N TYR A 72 0.80 2.41 11.26
CA TYR A 72 1.55 1.30 11.83
C TYR A 72 0.80 -0.03 11.74
N TRP A 73 -0.51 -0.03 11.96
CA TRP A 73 -1.31 -1.24 11.79
C TRP A 73 -1.38 -1.70 10.34
N LEU A 74 -1.53 -0.77 9.41
CA LEU A 74 -1.45 -1.06 7.98
C LEU A 74 -0.07 -1.63 7.60
N ALA A 75 1.02 -1.08 8.12
CA ALA A 75 2.36 -1.60 7.92
C ALA A 75 2.48 -3.03 8.47
N HIS A 76 1.99 -3.29 9.68
CA HIS A 76 1.99 -4.63 10.27
C HIS A 76 1.23 -5.65 9.40
N LEU A 77 0.09 -5.29 8.81
CA LEU A 77 -0.64 -6.17 7.89
C LEU A 77 0.19 -6.53 6.64
N VAL A 78 1.03 -5.61 6.17
CA VAL A 78 1.93 -5.83 5.03
C VAL A 78 3.14 -6.68 5.43
N GLN A 79 3.68 -6.46 6.63
CA GLN A 79 4.86 -7.16 7.13
C GLN A 79 4.55 -8.62 7.50
N GLU A 80 3.37 -8.86 8.07
CA GLU A 80 2.90 -10.17 8.51
C GLU A 80 1.49 -10.46 7.96
N PRO A 81 1.37 -10.76 6.65
CA PRO A 81 0.08 -10.99 6.02
C PRO A 81 -0.55 -12.31 6.49
N GLY A 82 -1.53 -12.22 7.39
CA GLY A 82 -2.37 -13.35 7.80
C GLY A 82 -3.54 -13.66 6.84
N PRO A 83 -4.34 -14.70 7.10
CA PRO A 83 -5.42 -15.17 6.20
C PRO A 83 -6.54 -14.16 5.90
N ALA A 84 -6.65 -13.09 6.70
CA ALA A 84 -7.66 -12.04 6.54
C ALA A 84 -7.04 -10.64 6.35
N ALA A 85 -5.73 -10.56 6.09
CA ALA A 85 -5.01 -9.28 6.04
C ALA A 85 -5.48 -8.36 4.91
N ASP A 86 -5.91 -8.94 3.78
CA ASP A 86 -6.49 -8.22 2.64
C ASP A 86 -7.79 -7.51 3.00
N LYS A 87 -8.73 -8.20 3.67
CA LYS A 87 -10.00 -7.62 4.12
C LYS A 87 -9.77 -6.54 5.16
N LEU A 88 -8.92 -6.83 6.15
CA LEU A 88 -8.55 -5.86 7.19
C LEU A 88 -7.89 -4.62 6.58
N TRP A 89 -7.04 -4.80 5.58
CA TRP A 89 -6.42 -3.70 4.83
C TRP A 89 -7.47 -2.83 4.12
N VAL A 90 -8.39 -3.44 3.38
CA VAL A 90 -9.46 -2.71 2.66
C VAL A 90 -10.28 -1.85 3.64
N ASP A 91 -10.75 -2.44 4.74
CA ASP A 91 -11.55 -1.74 5.75
C ASP A 91 -10.76 -0.58 6.40
N ALA A 92 -9.48 -0.83 6.69
CA ALA A 92 -8.58 0.15 7.28
C ALA A 92 -8.34 1.35 6.36
N VAL A 93 -8.00 1.07 5.09
CA VAL A 93 -7.71 2.10 4.09
C VAL A 93 -8.95 2.93 3.83
N ARG A 94 -10.13 2.31 3.72
CA ARG A 94 -11.41 3.01 3.57
C ARG A 94 -11.68 3.93 4.77
N THR A 95 -11.54 3.41 5.99
CA THR A 95 -11.74 4.18 7.22
C THR A 95 -10.80 5.39 7.26
N ARG A 96 -9.52 5.19 6.95
CA ARG A 96 -8.54 6.28 6.92
C ARG A 96 -8.82 7.30 5.84
N TYR A 97 -9.17 6.86 4.63
CA TYR A 97 -9.54 7.75 3.54
C TYR A 97 -10.72 8.64 3.94
N GLN A 98 -11.75 8.05 4.55
CA GLN A 98 -12.91 8.78 5.06
C GLN A 98 -12.52 9.79 6.15
N MET A 99 -11.67 9.41 7.10
CA MET A 99 -11.16 10.34 8.13
C MET A 99 -10.35 11.51 7.53
N GLN A 100 -9.64 11.30 6.42
CA GLN A 100 -8.79 12.32 5.80
C GLN A 100 -9.54 13.24 4.82
N THR A 101 -10.62 12.76 4.21
CA THR A 101 -11.31 13.46 3.11
C THR A 101 -12.76 13.80 3.40
N SER A 102 -13.33 13.24 4.48
CA SER A 102 -14.78 13.21 4.74
C SER A 102 -15.61 12.52 3.63
N GLN A 103 -14.96 11.77 2.72
CA GLN A 103 -15.61 11.03 1.64
C GLN A 103 -15.40 9.53 1.80
N SER A 104 -16.41 8.75 1.42
CA SER A 104 -16.29 7.28 1.43
C SER A 104 -15.81 6.78 0.07
N LEU A 105 -14.85 5.85 0.08
CA LEU A 105 -14.54 5.08 -1.13
C LEU A 105 -15.69 4.11 -1.40
N PRO A 106 -16.16 4.01 -2.66
CA PRO A 106 -17.25 3.12 -2.98
C PRO A 106 -16.78 1.65 -3.01
N PRO A 107 -17.68 0.67 -2.82
CA PRO A 107 -17.32 -0.76 -2.77
C PRO A 107 -16.61 -1.28 -4.03
N GLU A 108 -16.88 -0.71 -5.19
CA GLU A 108 -16.17 -1.03 -6.45
C GLU A 108 -14.65 -0.74 -6.39
N SER A 109 -14.16 -0.05 -5.36
CA SER A 109 -12.73 0.14 -5.12
C SER A 109 -12.04 -1.04 -4.44
N ASP A 110 -12.77 -2.06 -3.95
CA ASP A 110 -12.19 -3.16 -3.16
C ASP A 110 -11.19 -4.02 -3.94
N PRO A 111 -11.46 -4.47 -5.18
CA PRO A 111 -10.48 -5.22 -5.96
C PRO A 111 -9.18 -4.44 -6.17
N PHE A 112 -9.30 -3.11 -6.31
CA PHE A 112 -8.15 -2.23 -6.43
C PHE A 112 -7.36 -2.15 -5.12
N LEU A 113 -8.03 -1.93 -3.99
CA LEU A 113 -7.38 -1.86 -2.68
C LEU A 113 -6.69 -3.17 -2.30
N VAL A 114 -7.25 -4.31 -2.70
CA VAL A 114 -6.63 -5.64 -2.56
C VAL A 114 -5.36 -5.76 -3.41
N GLN A 115 -5.40 -5.32 -4.68
CA GLN A 115 -4.20 -5.37 -5.53
C GLN A 115 -3.10 -4.45 -4.97
N VAL A 116 -3.44 -3.27 -4.44
CA VAL A 116 -2.48 -2.39 -3.75
C VAL A 116 -1.85 -3.08 -2.55
N PHE A 117 -2.63 -3.80 -1.75
CA PHE A 117 -2.10 -4.59 -0.63
C PHE A 117 -1.10 -5.63 -1.10
N GLN A 118 -1.43 -6.39 -2.14
CA GLN A 118 -0.56 -7.42 -2.71
C GLN A 118 0.74 -6.82 -3.25
N ASP A 119 0.66 -5.68 -3.94
CA ASP A 119 1.83 -4.95 -4.43
C ASP A 119 2.73 -4.49 -3.27
N TYR A 120 2.13 -4.02 -2.17
CA TYR A 120 2.84 -3.65 -0.94
C TYR A 120 3.55 -4.83 -0.28
N VAL A 121 2.88 -5.98 -0.16
CA VAL A 121 3.46 -7.20 0.39
C VAL A 121 4.66 -7.64 -0.47
N ALA A 122 4.52 -7.62 -1.79
CA ALA A 122 5.61 -7.96 -2.71
C ALA A 122 6.80 -6.99 -2.58
N LEU A 123 6.54 -5.69 -2.44
CA LEU A 123 7.56 -4.66 -2.21
C LEU A 123 8.29 -4.86 -0.88
N TYR A 124 7.56 -5.14 0.18
CA TYR A 124 8.16 -5.39 1.49
C TYR A 124 8.99 -6.67 1.50
N ASP A 125 8.52 -7.74 0.86
CA ASP A 125 9.29 -8.97 0.71
C ASP A 125 10.61 -8.75 -0.04
N LEU A 126 10.60 -7.92 -1.09
CA LEU A 126 11.81 -7.53 -1.83
C LEU A 126 12.78 -6.76 -0.92
N TYR A 127 12.28 -5.76 -0.19
CA TYR A 127 13.08 -4.97 0.76
C TYR A 127 13.69 -5.86 1.86
N ARG A 128 12.89 -6.73 2.45
CA ARG A 128 13.33 -7.65 3.52
C ARG A 128 14.45 -8.57 3.04
N ARG A 129 14.32 -9.13 1.83
CA ARG A 129 15.38 -9.97 1.22
C ARG A 129 16.67 -9.19 0.99
N GLY A 130 16.56 -7.92 0.54
CA GLY A 130 17.71 -7.03 0.38
C GLY A 130 18.46 -6.83 1.71
N ARG A 131 17.74 -6.54 2.80
CA ARG A 131 18.36 -6.38 4.13
C ARG A 131 19.06 -7.64 4.64
N ILE A 132 18.45 -8.82 4.45
CA ILE A 132 19.06 -10.08 4.89
C ILE A 132 20.37 -10.32 4.14
N ALA A 133 20.39 -10.07 2.83
CA ALA A 133 21.61 -10.19 2.04
C ALA A 133 22.71 -9.19 2.46
N GLU A 134 22.35 -8.00 2.95
CA GLU A 134 23.32 -7.04 3.50
C GLU A 134 23.84 -7.43 4.90
N SER A 135 23.03 -8.10 5.72
CA SER A 135 23.46 -8.56 7.06
C SER A 135 24.35 -9.81 7.05
N ASP A 136 24.38 -10.53 5.92
CA ASP A 136 25.19 -11.73 5.72
C ASP A 136 26.59 -11.42 5.11
N ILE A 137 26.92 -10.14 4.89
CA ILE A 137 28.22 -9.63 4.38
C ILE A 137 28.99 -8.96 5.52
#